data_AF-A0AAQ0JIN1-F1
#
_entry.id   AF-A0AAQ0JIN1-F1
#
_cell.length_a   1.000
_cell.length_b   1.000
_cell.length_c   1.000
_cell.angle_alpha   90.00
_cell.angle_beta   90.00
_cell.angle_gamma   90.00
#
_symmetry.space_group_name_H-M   'P 1'
#
loop_
_entity.id
_entity.type
_entity.pdbx_description
1 polymer ?
#
loop_
_entity_poly.entity_id
_entity_poly.type
_entity_poly.pdbx_seq_one_letter_code
_entity_poly.pdbx_strand_id
1 'polypeptide(L)'
;MVRVFIDPRAEKAPDDLDTVDSDAFSIEVDPAACDLLEMIQSGTAESAVAKFLHEVGAWHFESFVSELDGELQGWRKSHSTDSTQFAATLVQKHRQRVLNVISFVASGLKEEFKKNGNIPMALLEMMDKLIEADDHQSNGLSQHTNALLELSTNAITDVIKWELDSKKCDAETIAVLLGGTQGATVITQQVIQPLLLSCSK
;
A
#
# COMPACT_ATOMS: atom_id res chain seq x y z
N MET A 1 3.50 21.74 -41.57
CA MET A 1 3.21 22.65 -40.45
C MET A 1 1.77 23.11 -40.59
N VAL A 2 0.84 22.46 -39.86
CA VAL A 2 -0.60 22.72 -39.97
C VAL A 2 -0.97 23.68 -38.85
N ARG A 3 -1.52 24.85 -39.20
CA ARG A 3 -2.08 25.80 -38.23
C ARG A 3 -3.59 25.60 -38.21
N VAL A 4 -4.10 25.11 -37.08
CA VAL A 4 -5.54 25.03 -36.81
C VAL A 4 -5.94 26.35 -36.16
N PHE A 5 -6.86 27.08 -36.78
CA PHE A 5 -7.49 28.26 -36.20
C PHE A 5 -8.83 27.84 -35.60
N ILE A 6 -8.95 27.92 -34.27
CA ILE A 6 -10.22 27.76 -33.58
C ILE A 6 -10.84 29.16 -33.51
N ASP A 7 -11.96 29.37 -34.21
CA ASP A 7 -12.76 30.58 -34.08
C ASP A 7 -13.76 30.39 -32.91
N PRO A 8 -13.59 31.08 -31.77
CA PRO A 8 -14.47 30.94 -30.62
C PRO A 8 -15.86 31.57 -30.83
N ARG A 9 -16.13 32.18 -31.99
CA ARG A 9 -17.42 32.78 -32.36
C ARG A 9 -18.20 31.98 -33.40
N ALA A 10 -17.68 30.82 -33.84
CA ALA A 10 -18.41 29.96 -34.76
C ALA A 10 -19.68 29.40 -34.10
N GLU A 11 -20.81 29.45 -34.81
CA GLU A 11 -22.04 28.78 -34.40
C GLU A 11 -21.77 27.29 -34.19
N LYS A 12 -22.16 26.78 -33.02
CA LYS A 12 -21.90 25.40 -32.58
C LYS A 12 -22.45 24.41 -33.63
N ALA A 13 -21.60 23.53 -34.16
CA ALA A 13 -22.05 22.46 -35.05
C ALA A 13 -23.01 21.53 -34.28
N PRO A 14 -24.07 20.98 -34.92
CA PRO A 14 -25.18 20.38 -34.18
C PRO A 14 -24.83 19.08 -33.45
N ASP A 15 -23.80 18.34 -33.88
CA ASP A 15 -23.56 16.96 -33.44
C ASP A 15 -22.05 16.68 -33.31
N ASP A 16 -21.40 17.24 -32.29
CA ASP A 16 -19.95 17.10 -32.05
C ASP A 16 -19.60 16.13 -30.90
N LEU A 17 -20.60 15.44 -30.32
CA LEU A 17 -20.45 14.57 -29.16
C LEU A 17 -21.14 13.23 -29.39
N ASP A 18 -20.35 12.18 -29.64
CA ASP A 18 -20.80 10.80 -29.48
C ASP A 18 -20.67 10.41 -28.00
N THR A 19 -21.79 10.39 -27.28
CA THR A 19 -21.86 9.82 -25.92
C THR A 19 -21.72 8.30 -26.02
N VAL A 20 -20.57 7.80 -25.59
CA VAL A 20 -20.34 6.38 -25.35
C VAL A 20 -20.59 6.13 -23.87
N ASP A 21 -21.68 5.43 -23.55
CA ASP A 21 -21.88 4.88 -22.21
C ASP A 21 -20.77 3.85 -21.96
N SER A 22 -19.81 4.24 -21.13
CA SER A 22 -18.79 3.32 -20.63
C SER A 22 -19.03 3.14 -19.14
N ASP A 23 -18.90 1.91 -18.66
CA ASP A 23 -18.93 1.55 -17.22
C ASP A 23 -17.75 2.16 -16.42
N ALA A 24 -17.02 3.13 -16.97
CA ALA A 24 -16.01 3.88 -16.26
C ALA A 24 -16.66 4.96 -15.37
N PHE A 25 -16.18 5.04 -14.14
CA PHE A 25 -16.51 6.06 -13.16
C PHE A 25 -16.45 7.47 -13.77
N SER A 26 -17.60 8.05 -14.09
CA SER A 26 -17.76 9.43 -14.52
C SER A 26 -18.08 10.28 -13.29
N ILE A 27 -17.20 11.20 -12.93
CA ILE A 27 -17.58 12.32 -12.08
C ILE A 27 -18.20 13.36 -13.03
N GLU A 28 -19.52 13.30 -13.24
CA GLU A 28 -20.22 14.41 -13.86
C GLU A 28 -20.17 15.61 -12.92
N VAL A 29 -19.21 16.50 -13.16
CA VAL A 29 -19.14 17.81 -12.49
C VAL A 29 -19.92 18.78 -13.37
N ASP A 30 -21.16 19.11 -12.99
CA ASP A 30 -21.91 20.20 -13.61
C ASP A 30 -21.18 21.53 -13.32
N PRO A 31 -20.61 22.21 -14.33
CA PRO A 31 -19.86 23.45 -14.12
C PRO A 31 -20.73 24.61 -13.63
N ALA A 32 -22.06 24.51 -13.78
CA ALA A 32 -23.01 25.51 -13.32
C ALA A 32 -23.50 25.27 -11.88
N ALA A 33 -23.25 24.08 -11.30
CA ALA A 33 -23.73 23.70 -9.97
C ALA A 33 -22.62 23.51 -8.93
N CYS A 34 -21.34 23.65 -9.31
CA CYS A 34 -20.21 23.39 -8.42
C CYS A 34 -19.23 24.55 -8.38
N ASP A 35 -19.33 25.40 -7.35
CA ASP A 35 -18.26 26.32 -6.98
C ASP A 35 -17.18 25.54 -6.21
N LEU A 36 -15.95 25.52 -6.75
CA LEU A 36 -14.80 24.90 -6.10
C LEU A 36 -14.58 25.47 -4.68
N LEU A 37 -14.90 26.75 -4.46
CA LEU A 37 -14.81 27.39 -3.15
C LEU A 37 -15.82 26.78 -2.16
N GLU A 38 -17.05 26.52 -2.60
CA GLU A 38 -18.10 25.91 -1.79
C GLU A 38 -17.79 24.42 -1.52
N MET A 39 -17.21 23.72 -2.50
CA MET A 39 -16.77 22.33 -2.32
C MET A 39 -15.59 22.19 -1.33
N ILE A 40 -14.67 23.17 -1.32
CA ILE A 40 -13.58 23.24 -0.34
C ILE A 40 -14.15 23.57 1.05
N GLN A 41 -15.04 24.56 1.15
CA GLN A 41 -15.63 24.96 2.44
C GLN A 41 -16.54 23.89 3.05
N SER A 42 -17.23 23.10 2.23
CA SER A 42 -18.11 22.01 2.67
C SER A 42 -17.38 20.68 2.91
N GLY A 43 -16.10 20.56 2.56
CA GLY A 43 -15.34 19.31 2.67
C GLY A 43 -15.78 18.22 1.67
N THR A 44 -16.70 18.53 0.76
CA THR A 44 -17.21 17.57 -0.23
C THR A 44 -16.15 17.17 -1.25
N ALA A 45 -15.25 18.09 -1.62
CA ALA A 45 -14.09 17.78 -2.46
C ALA A 45 -13.14 16.77 -1.80
N GLU A 46 -12.82 16.97 -0.51
CA GLU A 46 -11.96 16.05 0.26
C GLU A 46 -12.62 14.67 0.39
N SER A 47 -13.92 14.62 0.70
CA SER A 47 -14.66 13.37 0.79
C SER A 47 -14.74 12.63 -0.55
N ALA A 48 -14.90 13.34 -1.67
CA ALA A 48 -14.94 12.72 -3.00
C ALA A 48 -13.58 12.13 -3.38
N VAL A 49 -12.49 12.85 -3.12
CA VAL A 49 -11.12 12.35 -3.33
C VAL A 49 -10.82 11.16 -2.42
N ALA A 50 -11.18 11.24 -1.14
CA ALA A 50 -11.00 10.13 -0.19
C ALA A 50 -11.75 8.88 -0.63
N LYS A 51 -12.99 9.03 -1.12
CA LYS A 51 -13.77 7.92 -1.68
C LYS A 51 -13.10 7.34 -2.93
N PHE A 52 -12.67 8.18 -3.87
CA PHE A 52 -11.96 7.72 -5.06
C PHE A 52 -10.69 6.93 -4.71
N LEU A 53 -9.86 7.44 -3.79
CA LEU A 53 -8.65 6.75 -3.33
C LEU A 53 -8.99 5.43 -2.63
N HIS A 54 -10.09 5.36 -1.89
CA HIS A 54 -10.55 4.13 -1.26
C HIS A 54 -10.94 3.07 -2.30
N GLU A 55 -11.75 3.43 -3.31
CA GLU A 55 -12.17 2.52 -4.39
C GLU A 55 -10.97 2.03 -5.22
N VAL A 56 -10.05 2.95 -5.57
CA VAL A 56 -8.81 2.60 -6.27
C VAL A 56 -7.95 1.66 -5.42
N GLY A 57 -7.86 1.90 -4.12
CA GLY A 57 -7.16 1.03 -3.18
C GLY A 57 -7.76 -0.37 -3.09
N ALA A 58 -9.10 -0.46 -3.00
CA ALA A 58 -9.83 -1.72 -2.99
C ALA A 58 -9.60 -2.51 -4.28
N TRP A 59 -9.74 -1.87 -5.44
CA TRP A 59 -9.49 -2.49 -6.74
C TRP A 59 -8.04 -2.99 -6.90
N HIS A 60 -7.06 -2.20 -6.46
CA HIS A 60 -5.65 -2.62 -6.46
C HIS A 60 -5.40 -3.81 -5.52
N PHE A 61 -6.09 -3.87 -4.38
CA PHE A 61 -6.00 -4.98 -3.46
C PHE A 61 -6.63 -6.25 -4.04
N GLU A 62 -7.81 -6.17 -4.63
CA GLU A 62 -8.47 -7.30 -5.31
C GLU A 62 -7.62 -7.84 -6.46
N SER A 63 -7.05 -6.95 -7.27
CA SER A 63 -6.13 -7.32 -8.35
C SER A 63 -4.91 -8.08 -7.82
N PHE A 64 -4.38 -7.67 -6.67
CA PHE A 64 -3.26 -8.34 -6.01
C PHE A 64 -3.65 -9.71 -5.44
N VAL A 65 -4.83 -9.83 -4.84
CA VAL A 65 -5.37 -11.11 -4.37
C VAL A 65 -5.51 -12.08 -5.55
N SER A 66 -6.01 -11.61 -6.69
CA SER A 66 -6.13 -12.45 -7.90
C SER A 66 -4.76 -12.92 -8.44
N GLU A 67 -3.73 -12.06 -8.38
CA GLU A 67 -2.36 -12.45 -8.75
C GLU A 67 -1.85 -13.58 -7.83
N LEU A 68 -2.01 -13.39 -6.52
CA LEU A 68 -1.59 -14.35 -5.50
C LEU A 68 -2.34 -15.69 -5.61
N ASP A 69 -3.62 -15.66 -5.96
CA ASP A 69 -4.38 -16.90 -6.18
C ASP A 69 -3.82 -17.70 -7.34
N GLY A 70 -3.41 -17.04 -8.43
CA GLY A 70 -2.72 -17.67 -9.54
C GLY A 70 -1.43 -18.38 -9.11
N GLU A 71 -0.60 -17.72 -8.32
CA GLU A 71 0.64 -18.29 -7.77
C GLU A 71 0.38 -19.46 -6.83
N LEU A 72 -0.58 -19.31 -5.92
CA LEU A 72 -0.96 -20.33 -4.95
C LEU A 72 -1.53 -21.57 -5.64
N GLN A 73 -2.39 -21.39 -6.64
CA GLN A 73 -2.89 -22.48 -7.47
C GLN A 73 -1.76 -23.18 -8.25
N GLY A 74 -0.82 -22.41 -8.81
CA GLY A 74 0.35 -22.94 -9.49
C GLY A 74 1.19 -23.84 -8.57
N TRP A 75 1.48 -23.36 -7.36
CA TRP A 75 2.18 -24.14 -6.34
C TRP A 75 1.40 -25.39 -5.94
N ARG A 76 0.09 -25.30 -5.68
CA ARG A 76 -0.76 -26.47 -5.36
C ARG A 76 -0.76 -27.52 -6.49
N LYS A 77 -0.81 -27.09 -7.75
CA LYS A 77 -0.76 -27.98 -8.92
C LYS A 77 0.60 -28.64 -9.12
N SER A 78 1.67 -27.98 -8.69
CA SER A 78 3.04 -28.53 -8.75
C SER A 78 3.25 -29.73 -7.81
N HIS A 79 2.33 -29.99 -6.87
CA HIS A 79 2.47 -30.99 -5.80
C HIS A 79 3.74 -30.80 -4.95
N SER A 80 4.34 -29.61 -4.97
CA SER A 80 5.47 -29.27 -4.11
C SER A 80 5.04 -29.32 -2.65
N THR A 81 5.89 -29.91 -1.81
CA THR A 81 5.73 -29.92 -0.35
C THR A 81 6.61 -28.86 0.32
N ASP A 82 7.39 -28.12 -0.47
CA ASP A 82 8.27 -27.07 0.04
C ASP A 82 7.51 -25.75 0.18
N SER A 83 6.75 -25.65 1.27
CA SER A 83 6.06 -24.41 1.69
C SER A 83 7.06 -23.31 2.05
N THR A 84 8.28 -23.67 2.49
CA THR A 84 9.29 -22.72 2.93
C THR A 84 9.86 -21.95 1.72
N GLN A 85 10.27 -22.67 0.68
CA GLN A 85 10.79 -22.05 -0.54
C GLN A 85 9.73 -21.21 -1.25
N PHE A 86 8.48 -21.70 -1.30
CA PHE A 86 7.38 -20.94 -1.91
C PHE A 86 7.11 -19.64 -1.14
N ALA A 87 6.94 -19.71 0.19
CA ALA A 87 6.71 -18.53 1.01
C ALA A 87 7.85 -17.50 0.87
N ALA A 88 9.11 -17.95 0.92
CA ALA A 88 10.26 -17.06 0.79
C ALA A 88 10.31 -16.39 -0.59
N THR A 89 10.02 -17.12 -1.66
CA THR A 89 10.00 -16.58 -3.03
C THR A 89 8.89 -15.54 -3.18
N LEU A 90 7.71 -15.84 -2.65
CA LEU A 90 6.54 -14.97 -2.70
C LEU A 90 6.78 -13.65 -1.95
N VAL A 91 7.32 -13.74 -0.73
CA VAL A 91 7.63 -12.55 0.08
C VAL A 91 8.73 -11.71 -0.58
N GLN A 92 9.77 -12.34 -1.14
CA GLN A 92 10.82 -11.60 -1.84
C GLN A 92 10.29 -10.89 -3.10
N LYS A 93 9.39 -11.53 -3.86
CA LYS A 93 8.72 -10.90 -5.01
C LYS A 93 7.93 -9.64 -4.61
N HIS A 94 7.32 -9.66 -3.42
CA HIS A 94 6.51 -8.57 -2.90
C HIS A 94 7.20 -7.75 -1.79
N ARG A 95 8.54 -7.75 -1.75
CA ARG A 95 9.34 -7.08 -0.72
C ARG A 95 9.02 -5.59 -0.57
N GLN A 96 8.70 -4.90 -1.66
CA GLN A 96 8.29 -3.48 -1.62
C GLN A 96 6.99 -3.28 -0.82
N ARG A 97 6.04 -4.22 -0.89
CA ARG A 97 4.80 -4.13 -0.09
C ARG A 97 5.12 -4.26 1.40
N VAL A 98 6.02 -5.18 1.76
CA VAL A 98 6.52 -5.31 3.15
C VAL A 98 7.18 -4.00 3.62
N LEU A 99 8.01 -3.37 2.78
CA LEU A 99 8.59 -2.06 3.10
C LEU A 99 7.51 -0.99 3.34
N ASN A 100 6.46 -0.96 2.52
CA ASN A 100 5.35 -0.03 2.70
C ASN A 100 4.60 -0.29 4.03
N VAL A 101 4.46 -1.56 4.45
CA VAL A 101 3.88 -1.90 5.76
C VAL A 101 4.78 -1.42 6.90
N ILE A 102 6.09 -1.58 6.81
CA ILE A 102 7.03 -1.03 7.80
C ILE A 102 6.85 0.49 7.92
N SER A 103 6.72 1.18 6.79
CA SER A 103 6.52 2.64 6.74
C SER A 103 5.21 3.07 7.39
N PHE A 104 4.14 2.33 7.10
CA PHE A 104 2.84 2.51 7.72
C PHE A 104 2.92 2.32 9.24
N VAL A 105 3.58 1.25 9.72
CA VAL A 105 3.73 0.98 11.15
C VAL A 105 4.56 2.07 11.84
N ALA A 106 5.70 2.45 11.28
CA ALA A 106 6.56 3.48 11.86
C ALA A 106 5.82 4.82 11.98
N SER A 107 5.11 5.22 10.92
CA SER A 107 4.32 6.45 10.91
C SER A 107 3.13 6.38 11.87
N GLY A 108 2.38 5.27 11.87
CA GLY A 108 1.22 5.08 12.72
C GLY A 108 1.57 5.05 14.21
N LEU A 109 2.62 4.31 14.58
CA LEU A 109 3.14 4.31 15.94
C LEU A 109 3.57 5.72 16.34
N LYS A 110 4.26 6.48 15.47
CA LYS A 110 4.74 7.84 15.78
C LYS A 110 3.58 8.77 16.10
N GLU A 111 2.50 8.70 15.33
CA GLU A 111 1.30 9.52 15.56
C GLU A 111 0.57 9.13 16.85
N GLU A 112 0.38 7.84 17.12
CA GLU A 112 -0.21 7.37 18.38
C GLU A 112 0.61 7.81 19.60
N PHE A 113 1.92 7.78 19.45
CA PHE A 113 2.87 8.19 20.45
C PHE A 113 2.86 9.71 20.71
N LYS A 114 2.74 10.55 19.66
CA LYS A 114 2.54 12.00 19.82
C LYS A 114 1.23 12.33 20.54
N LYS A 115 0.13 11.65 20.20
CA LYS A 115 -1.19 11.87 20.83
C LYS A 115 -1.18 11.57 22.33
N ASN A 116 -0.45 10.53 22.74
CA ASN A 116 -0.40 10.09 24.14
C ASN A 116 0.64 10.86 25.00
N GLY A 117 1.37 11.81 24.41
CA GLY A 117 1.98 12.95 25.09
C GLY A 117 3.18 12.68 26.02
N ASN A 118 3.75 11.47 26.06
CA ASN A 118 4.76 11.14 27.09
C ASN A 118 5.83 10.16 26.63
N ILE A 119 6.66 10.56 25.66
CA ILE A 119 7.67 9.67 25.07
C ILE A 119 9.04 10.31 25.06
N PRO A 120 10.09 9.56 25.44
CA PRO A 120 11.46 10.02 25.32
C PRO A 120 11.78 10.42 23.88
N MET A 121 12.39 11.59 23.67
CA MET A 121 12.81 12.06 22.35
C MET A 121 13.65 11.02 21.59
N ALA A 122 14.47 10.24 22.32
CA ALA A 122 15.26 9.14 21.77
C ALA A 122 14.41 8.06 21.06
N LEU A 123 13.19 7.77 21.54
CA LEU A 123 12.31 6.80 20.89
C LEU A 123 11.71 7.38 19.60
N LEU A 124 11.37 8.67 19.58
CA LEU A 124 10.89 9.35 18.37
C LEU A 124 11.99 9.40 17.29
N GLU A 125 13.21 9.76 17.68
CA GLU A 125 14.37 9.77 16.78
C GLU A 125 14.69 8.37 16.24
N MET A 126 14.51 7.33 17.06
CA MET A 126 14.68 5.94 16.62
C MET A 126 13.66 5.55 15.57
N MET A 127 12.40 5.95 15.76
CA MET A 127 11.34 5.68 14.80
C MET A 127 11.55 6.40 13.47
N ASP A 128 12.10 7.61 13.52
CA ASP A 128 12.50 8.37 12.32
C ASP A 128 13.67 7.72 11.56
N LYS A 129 14.44 6.87 12.23
CA LYS A 129 15.56 6.12 11.64
C LYS A 129 15.18 4.71 11.18
N LEU A 130 13.94 4.24 11.43
CA LEU A 130 13.50 2.92 10.98
C LEU A 130 13.48 2.82 9.45
N ILE A 131 13.19 3.93 8.76
CA ILE A 131 13.27 4.04 7.31
C ILE A 131 14.09 5.27 6.95
N GLU A 132 15.28 5.01 6.44
CA GLU A 132 16.25 6.02 6.05
C GLU A 132 16.75 5.73 4.65
N ALA A 133 16.77 6.77 3.82
CA ALA A 133 17.31 6.69 2.47
C ALA A 133 18.85 6.81 2.50
N ASP A 134 19.52 6.10 1.59
CA ASP A 134 20.97 6.18 1.40
C ASP A 134 21.30 6.12 -0.09
N ASP A 135 21.68 7.27 -0.65
CA ASP A 135 22.01 7.44 -2.08
C ASP A 135 23.27 6.65 -2.49
N HIS A 136 24.06 6.16 -1.52
CA HIS A 136 25.23 5.34 -1.80
C HIS A 136 24.90 3.84 -1.94
N GLN A 137 23.69 3.42 -1.58
CA GLN A 137 23.22 2.04 -1.74
C GLN A 137 22.44 1.88 -3.05
N SER A 138 22.57 0.72 -3.69
CA SER A 138 21.96 0.47 -5.01
C SER A 138 20.43 0.51 -5.02
N ASN A 139 19.79 0.28 -3.88
CA ASN A 139 18.35 0.32 -3.70
C ASN A 139 17.86 1.62 -3.03
N GLY A 140 18.76 2.56 -2.75
CA GLY A 140 18.43 3.83 -2.10
C GLY A 140 18.02 3.72 -0.62
N LEU A 141 18.19 2.55 0.01
CA LEU A 141 17.84 2.31 1.42
C LEU A 141 19.11 2.18 2.26
N SER A 142 19.12 2.76 3.45
CA SER A 142 20.22 2.60 4.40
C SER A 142 20.43 1.13 4.78
N GLN A 143 21.63 0.80 5.24
CA GLN A 143 21.94 -0.57 5.70
C GLN A 143 21.01 -1.01 6.85
N HIS A 144 20.64 -0.08 7.74
CA HIS A 144 19.69 -0.34 8.82
C HIS A 144 18.30 -0.66 8.28
N THR A 145 17.80 0.13 7.34
CA THR A 145 16.50 -0.10 6.69
C THR A 145 16.47 -1.45 5.96
N ASN A 146 17.56 -1.80 5.27
CA ASN A 146 17.70 -3.10 4.62
C ASN A 146 17.66 -4.27 5.62
N ALA A 147 18.34 -4.15 6.76
CA ALA A 147 18.31 -5.16 7.80
C ALA A 147 16.91 -5.30 8.43
N LEU A 148 16.23 -4.18 8.69
CA LEU A 148 14.86 -4.16 9.19
C LEU A 148 13.88 -4.82 8.20
N LEU A 149 14.04 -4.50 6.91
CA LEU A 149 13.25 -5.09 5.84
C LEU A 149 13.49 -6.59 5.77
N GLU A 150 14.73 -7.07 5.90
CA GLU A 150 15.05 -8.49 5.91
C GLU A 150 14.43 -9.24 7.11
N LEU A 151 14.51 -8.65 8.31
CA LEU A 151 13.87 -9.20 9.50
C LEU A 151 12.34 -9.29 9.32
N SER A 152 11.75 -8.25 8.74
CA SER A 152 10.31 -8.18 8.47
C SER A 152 9.88 -9.20 7.41
N THR A 153 10.64 -9.34 6.32
CA THR A 153 10.36 -10.37 5.30
C THR A 153 10.48 -11.78 5.87
N ASN A 154 11.45 -12.03 6.76
CA ASN A 154 11.59 -13.34 7.40
C ASN A 154 10.40 -13.63 8.33
N ALA A 155 9.99 -12.67 9.16
CA ALA A 155 8.82 -12.82 10.03
C ALA A 155 7.53 -13.11 9.23
N ILE A 156 7.30 -12.38 8.14
CA ILE A 156 6.14 -12.62 7.26
C ILE A 156 6.25 -13.98 6.56
N THR A 157 7.45 -14.37 6.12
CA THR A 157 7.70 -15.68 5.49
C THR A 157 7.33 -16.82 6.43
N ASP A 158 7.74 -16.75 7.71
CA ASP A 158 7.43 -17.76 8.71
C ASP A 158 5.92 -17.90 8.96
N VAL A 159 5.19 -16.78 8.98
CA VAL A 159 3.73 -16.80 9.14
C VAL A 159 3.05 -17.38 7.90
N ILE A 160 3.43 -16.96 6.69
CA ILE A 160 2.86 -17.51 5.45
C ILE A 160 3.13 -19.02 5.36
N LYS A 161 4.35 -19.45 5.70
CA LYS A 161 4.69 -20.88 5.75
C LYS A 161 3.77 -21.64 6.71
N TRP A 162 3.60 -21.13 7.93
CA TRP A 162 2.72 -21.75 8.91
C TRP A 162 1.27 -21.86 8.41
N GLU A 163 0.75 -20.82 7.76
CA GLU A 163 -0.57 -20.83 7.15
C GLU A 163 -0.67 -21.90 6.05
N LEU A 164 0.35 -22.00 5.19
CA LEU A 164 0.41 -23.00 4.11
C LEU A 164 0.45 -24.43 4.67
N ASP A 165 1.27 -24.67 5.69
CA ASP A 165 1.39 -25.97 6.36
C ASP A 165 0.08 -26.38 7.06
N SER A 166 -0.69 -25.41 7.55
CA SER A 166 -2.00 -25.62 8.18
C SER A 166 -3.14 -25.92 7.18
N LYS A 167 -2.88 -25.82 5.87
CA LYS A 167 -3.85 -25.95 4.75
C LYS A 167 -5.04 -24.98 4.81
N LYS A 168 -4.94 -23.91 5.58
CA LYS A 168 -5.96 -22.84 5.67
C LYS A 168 -5.59 -21.58 4.90
N CYS A 169 -4.40 -21.56 4.28
CA CYS A 169 -3.91 -20.40 3.55
C CYS A 169 -4.67 -20.19 2.24
N ASP A 170 -5.35 -19.06 2.10
CA ASP A 170 -5.88 -18.52 0.86
C ASP A 170 -5.10 -17.27 0.42
N ALA A 171 -5.36 -16.82 -0.81
CA ALA A 171 -4.66 -15.68 -1.40
C ALA A 171 -4.94 -14.37 -0.65
N GLU A 172 -6.14 -14.21 -0.09
CA GLU A 172 -6.52 -13.03 0.69
C GLU A 172 -5.71 -12.95 1.98
N THR A 173 -5.58 -14.05 2.72
CA THR A 173 -4.74 -14.13 3.93
C THR A 173 -3.30 -13.73 3.64
N ILE A 174 -2.73 -14.23 2.54
CA ILE A 174 -1.38 -13.85 2.09
C ILE A 174 -1.33 -12.35 1.74
N ALA A 175 -2.35 -11.82 1.06
CA ALA A 175 -2.39 -10.41 0.67
C ALA A 175 -2.39 -9.47 1.89
N VAL A 176 -3.20 -9.79 2.91
CA VAL A 176 -3.27 -9.01 4.15
C VAL A 176 -1.98 -9.15 4.97
N LEU A 177 -1.27 -10.28 4.89
CA LEU A 177 0.07 -10.44 5.47
C LEU A 177 1.13 -9.60 4.74
N LEU A 178 1.09 -9.52 3.41
CA LEU A 178 2.10 -8.79 2.62
C LEU A 178 1.88 -7.28 2.57
N GLY A 179 0.65 -6.80 2.73
CA GLY A 179 0.31 -5.38 2.52
C GLY A 179 -0.78 -4.81 3.43
N GLY A 180 -1.32 -5.61 4.35
CA GLY A 180 -2.47 -5.22 5.18
C GLY A 180 -2.16 -5.17 6.69
N THR A 181 -3.24 -5.11 7.47
CA THR A 181 -3.20 -4.94 8.92
C THR A 181 -2.60 -6.13 9.66
N GLN A 182 -2.77 -7.35 9.15
CA GLN A 182 -2.16 -8.54 9.73
C GLN A 182 -0.63 -8.49 9.56
N GLY A 183 -0.14 -8.08 8.39
CA GLY A 183 1.27 -7.81 8.17
C GLY A 183 1.82 -6.75 9.12
N ALA A 184 1.09 -5.65 9.29
CA ALA A 184 1.45 -4.59 10.23
C ALA A 184 1.55 -5.11 11.67
N THR A 185 0.62 -5.98 12.08
CA THR A 185 0.61 -6.60 13.41
C THR A 185 1.84 -7.50 13.61
N VAL A 186 2.13 -8.37 12.65
CA VAL A 186 3.30 -9.28 12.70
C VAL A 186 4.60 -8.47 12.81
N ILE A 187 4.79 -7.48 11.94
CA ILE A 187 6.00 -6.65 11.92
C ILE A 187 6.13 -5.84 13.22
N THR A 188 5.02 -5.30 13.72
CA THR A 188 5.02 -4.55 14.99
C THR A 188 5.47 -5.45 16.15
N GLN A 189 4.85 -6.62 16.30
CA GLN A 189 5.06 -7.49 17.45
C GLN A 189 6.39 -8.25 17.41
N GLN A 190 6.77 -8.75 16.23
CA GLN A 190 7.92 -9.65 16.08
C GLN A 190 9.22 -8.91 15.75
N VAL A 191 9.14 -7.70 15.20
CA VAL A 191 10.33 -6.96 14.73
C VAL A 191 10.48 -5.63 15.46
N ILE A 192 9.52 -4.71 15.31
CA ILE A 192 9.68 -3.33 15.79
C ILE A 192 9.64 -3.26 17.32
N GLN A 193 8.67 -3.89 17.98
CA GLN A 193 8.56 -3.87 19.43
C GLN A 193 9.82 -4.44 20.13
N PRO A 194 10.37 -5.61 19.74
CA PRO A 194 11.64 -6.08 20.28
C PRO A 194 12.81 -5.11 20.10
N LEU A 195 12.91 -4.47 18.93
CA LEU A 195 13.94 -3.46 18.67
C LEU A 195 13.80 -2.27 19.63
N LEU A 196 12.59 -1.70 19.76
CA LEU A 196 12.32 -0.58 20.67
C LEU A 196 12.60 -0.94 22.14
N LEU A 197 12.23 -2.16 22.58
CA LEU A 197 12.47 -2.62 23.95
C LEU A 197 13.96 -2.88 24.22
N SER A 198 14.70 -3.40 23.23
CA SER A 198 16.14 -3.67 23.36
C SER A 198 16.97 -2.40 23.57
N CYS A 199 16.50 -1.26 23.07
CA CYS A 199 17.17 0.03 23.22
C CYS A 199 16.70 0.85 24.43
N SER A 200 15.71 0.35 25.19
CA SER A 200 15.23 0.97 26.43
C SER A 200 15.98 0.49 27.69
N LYS A 201 16.98 -0.37 27.52
CA LYS A 201 17.89 -0.86 28.57
C LYS A 201 19.23 -0.16 28.46
#